data_AF-A0A2G1X9Q2-F1
#
_entry.id   AF-A0A2G1X9Q2-F1
#
_cell.length_a   1.000
_cell.length_b   1.000
_cell.length_c   1.000
_cell.angle_alpha   90.00
_cell.angle_beta   90.00
_cell.angle_gamma   90.00
#
_symmetry.space_group_name_H-M   'P 1'
#
loop_
_entity.id
_entity.type
_entity.pdbx_description
1 polymer ?
#
loop_
_entity_poly.entity_id
_entity_poly.type
_entity_poly.pdbx_seq_one_letter_code
_entity_poly.pdbx_strand_id
1 'polypeptide(L)'
;MGEASRQIYRGQHAGLRGLADGLIFQASDQAQRDDRVRKVFADWSGCMKSKGFSYKTPVDAMSGLAADNGAAARDEKSAAVADVQCKKQNNVIGVWSFVEAGYQNKAISAHRSDLKTVQEDLQSLLANAERALVAEKSTR
;
A
#
# COMPACT_ATOMS: atom_id res chain seq x y z
N MET A 1 -8.40 21.98 16.54
CA MET A 1 -9.41 21.02 16.05
C MET A 1 -10.81 21.60 16.28
N GLY A 2 -11.68 21.55 15.28
CA GLY A 2 -13.08 22.00 15.40
C GLY A 2 -13.94 21.08 16.28
N GLU A 3 -15.16 21.50 16.60
CA GLU A 3 -16.09 20.72 17.45
C GLU A 3 -16.49 19.38 16.82
N ALA A 4 -16.78 19.36 15.51
CA ALA A 4 -17.03 18.13 14.77
C ALA A 4 -15.86 17.14 14.87
N SER A 5 -14.61 17.60 14.73
CA SER A 5 -13.43 16.74 14.92
C SER A 5 -13.35 16.18 16.34
N ARG A 6 -13.64 17.00 17.37
CA ARG A 6 -13.66 16.53 18.76
C ARG A 6 -14.71 15.43 19.01
N GLN A 7 -15.86 15.50 18.34
CA GLN A 7 -16.89 14.47 18.43
C GLN A 7 -16.48 13.19 17.70
N ILE A 8 -15.95 13.32 16.47
CA ILE A 8 -15.50 12.19 15.66
C ILE A 8 -14.40 11.39 16.37
N TYR A 9 -13.38 12.08 16.89
CA TYR A 9 -12.21 11.46 17.53
C TYR A 9 -12.38 11.14 19.02
N ARG A 10 -13.59 11.24 19.59
CA ARG A 10 -13.81 10.94 21.01
C ARG A 10 -13.51 9.45 21.30
N GLY A 11 -12.71 9.20 22.33
CA GLY A 11 -12.38 7.85 22.81
C GLY A 11 -11.27 7.13 22.03
N GLN A 12 -10.61 7.82 21.11
CA GLN A 12 -9.56 7.26 20.26
C GLN A 12 -8.17 7.26 20.90
N HIS A 13 -7.41 6.20 20.65
CA HIS A 13 -6.02 6.07 21.09
C HIS A 13 -5.08 6.56 19.98
N ALA A 14 -4.62 7.82 20.10
CA ALA A 14 -3.88 8.52 19.06
C ALA A 14 -2.62 7.76 18.53
N GLY A 15 -1.95 6.99 19.40
CA GLY A 15 -0.74 6.23 19.02
C GLY A 15 -1.00 4.97 18.20
N LEU A 16 -2.22 4.42 18.22
CA LEU A 16 -2.50 3.11 17.64
C LEU A 16 -2.82 3.18 16.14
N ARG A 17 -3.32 4.30 15.62
CA ARG A 17 -3.53 4.46 14.17
C ARG A 17 -2.24 4.34 13.36
N GLY A 18 -1.15 4.93 13.84
CA GLY A 18 0.16 4.83 13.18
C GLY A 18 0.78 3.44 13.24
N LEU A 19 0.32 2.57 14.16
CA LEU A 19 0.83 1.21 14.27
C LEU A 19 0.50 0.39 13.03
N ALA A 20 -0.76 0.39 12.59
CA ALA A 20 -1.19 -0.41 11.45
C ALA A 20 -0.42 -0.01 10.18
N ASP A 21 -0.34 1.29 9.89
CA ASP A 21 0.41 1.81 8.75
C ASP A 21 1.91 1.46 8.85
N GLY A 22 2.50 1.62 10.03
CA GLY A 22 3.90 1.25 10.28
C GLY A 22 4.19 -0.22 10.00
N LEU A 23 3.29 -1.12 10.43
CA LEU A 23 3.42 -2.55 10.18
C LEU A 23 3.25 -2.90 8.70
N ILE A 24 2.37 -2.21 7.97
CA ILE A 24 2.21 -2.36 6.52
C ILE A 24 3.51 -1.97 5.80
N PHE A 25 4.06 -0.79 6.09
CA PHE A 25 5.30 -0.32 5.46
C PHE A 25 6.48 -1.23 5.80
N GLN A 26 6.59 -1.68 7.04
CA GLN A 26 7.64 -2.60 7.46
C GLN A 26 7.53 -3.94 6.73
N ALA A 27 6.35 -4.54 6.63
CA ALA A 27 6.17 -5.81 5.93
C ALA A 27 6.51 -5.70 4.43
N SER A 28 6.16 -4.57 3.81
CA SER A 28 6.51 -4.31 2.41
C SER A 28 8.03 -4.14 2.21
N ASP A 29 8.71 -3.37 3.06
CA ASP A 29 10.18 -3.23 3.01
C ASP A 29 10.88 -4.59 3.21
N GLN A 30 10.41 -5.39 4.17
CA GLN A 30 10.92 -6.75 4.39
C GLN A 30 10.71 -7.65 3.17
N ALA A 31 9.53 -7.60 2.54
CA ALA A 31 9.24 -8.38 1.35
C ALA A 31 10.12 -7.97 0.16
N GLN A 32 10.33 -6.67 -0.07
CA GLN A 32 11.17 -6.17 -1.15
C GLN A 32 12.65 -6.55 -0.99
N ARG A 33 13.11 -6.75 0.25
CA ARG A 33 14.47 -7.22 0.56
C ARG A 33 14.62 -8.74 0.56
N ASP A 34 13.52 -9.50 0.57
CA ASP A 34 13.53 -10.96 0.57
C ASP A 34 14.12 -11.50 -0.74
N ASP A 35 15.05 -12.45 -0.65
CA ASP A 35 15.78 -12.96 -1.82
C ASP A 35 14.86 -13.57 -2.89
N ARG A 36 13.72 -14.13 -2.49
CA ARG A 36 12.71 -14.66 -3.43
C ARG A 36 12.12 -13.54 -4.29
N VAL A 37 11.84 -12.38 -3.68
CA VAL A 37 11.30 -11.20 -4.37
C VAL A 37 12.38 -10.54 -5.21
N ARG A 38 13.58 -10.36 -4.65
CA ARG A 38 14.73 -9.79 -5.38
C ARG A 38 15.06 -10.60 -6.64
N LYS A 39 14.92 -11.93 -6.58
CA LYS A 39 15.09 -12.80 -7.75
C LYS A 39 14.09 -12.48 -8.87
N VAL A 40 12.78 -12.48 -8.58
CA VAL A 40 11.78 -12.19 -9.62
C VAL A 40 11.84 -10.74 -10.10
N PHE A 41 12.32 -9.81 -9.27
CA PHE A 41 12.59 -8.43 -9.69
C PHE A 41 13.75 -8.36 -10.70
N ALA A 42 14.82 -9.13 -10.50
CA ALA A 42 15.92 -9.21 -11.44
C ALA A 42 15.47 -9.82 -12.78
N ASP A 43 14.68 -10.91 -12.72
CA ASP A 43 14.13 -11.57 -13.91
C ASP A 43 13.19 -10.61 -14.69
N TRP A 44 12.36 -9.84 -13.98
CA TRP A 44 11.54 -8.77 -14.56
C TRP A 44 12.38 -7.64 -15.18
N SER A 45 13.45 -7.18 -14.51
CA SER A 45 14.32 -6.12 -15.03
C SER A 45 14.98 -6.54 -16.34
N GLY A 46 15.42 -7.80 -16.44
CA GLY A 46 15.90 -8.38 -17.69
C GLY A 46 14.86 -8.36 -18.81
N CYS A 47 13.61 -8.70 -18.51
CA CYS A 47 12.50 -8.64 -19.46
C CYS A 47 12.16 -7.20 -19.90
N MET A 48 12.18 -6.23 -18.99
CA MET A 48 11.95 -4.84 -19.36
C MET A 48 13.05 -4.33 -20.30
N LYS A 49 14.32 -4.66 -20.02
CA LYS A 49 15.46 -4.27 -20.85
C LYS A 49 15.36 -4.85 -22.26
N SER A 50 14.93 -6.09 -22.43
CA SER A 50 14.75 -6.69 -23.75
C SER A 50 13.59 -6.04 -24.54
N LYS A 51 12.68 -5.34 -23.86
CA LYS A 51 11.59 -4.56 -24.45
C LYS A 51 11.93 -3.07 -24.62
N GLY A 52 13.18 -2.68 -24.35
CA GLY A 52 13.66 -1.30 -24.52
C GLY A 52 13.48 -0.38 -23.30
N PHE A 53 13.07 -0.92 -22.15
CA PHE A 53 12.85 -0.15 -20.92
C PHE A 53 13.86 -0.54 -19.83
N SER A 54 14.47 0.44 -19.16
CA SER A 54 15.50 0.17 -18.15
C SER A 54 15.05 0.62 -16.77
N TYR A 55 14.70 -0.34 -15.91
CA TYR A 55 14.36 -0.13 -14.50
C TYR A 55 15.08 -1.17 -13.64
N LYS A 56 15.52 -0.79 -12.44
CA LYS A 56 16.19 -1.73 -11.51
C LYS A 56 15.18 -2.64 -10.83
N THR A 57 14.05 -2.09 -10.39
CA THR A 57 12.96 -2.83 -9.76
C THR A 57 11.59 -2.35 -10.25
N PRO A 58 10.53 -3.17 -10.08
CA PRO A 58 9.16 -2.74 -10.34
C PRO A 58 8.74 -1.50 -9.53
N VAL A 59 9.33 -1.29 -8.35
CA VAL A 59 9.03 -0.13 -7.50
C VAL A 59 9.57 1.15 -8.11
N ASP A 60 10.79 1.12 -8.67
CA ASP A 60 11.36 2.28 -9.38
C ASP A 60 10.51 2.69 -10.59
N ALA A 61 9.93 1.69 -11.29
CA ALA A 61 9.05 1.93 -12.43
C ALA A 61 7.73 2.62 -12.02
N MET A 62 7.18 2.33 -10.83
CA MET A 62 5.98 3.00 -10.34
C MET A 62 6.18 4.51 -10.19
N SER A 63 7.36 4.93 -9.71
CA SER A 63 7.72 6.34 -9.57
C SER A 63 8.03 7.00 -10.92
N GLY A 64 8.72 6.28 -11.81
CA GLY A 64 9.13 6.78 -13.13
C GLY A 64 8.01 6.86 -14.16
N LEU A 65 6.98 6.00 -14.09
CA LEU A 65 5.82 6.06 -14.99
C LEU A 65 4.87 7.21 -14.65
N ALA A 66 4.85 7.67 -13.40
CA ALA A 66 4.00 8.77 -12.96
C ALA A 66 4.55 10.17 -13.32
N ALA A 67 5.81 10.25 -13.78
CA ALA A 67 6.51 11.49 -14.03
C ALA A 67 6.90 11.62 -15.51
N ASP A 68 5.96 11.94 -16.40
CA ASP A 68 6.28 12.85 -17.52
C ASP A 68 5.07 13.43 -18.28
N ASN A 69 5.24 14.69 -18.66
CA ASN A 69 4.20 15.57 -19.18
C ASN A 69 4.21 15.58 -20.72
N GLY A 70 3.21 14.95 -21.34
CA GLY A 70 2.76 15.26 -22.71
C GLY A 70 3.48 14.60 -23.89
N ALA A 71 4.81 14.47 -23.89
CA ALA A 71 5.55 13.75 -24.94
C ALA A 71 5.76 12.25 -24.63
N ALA A 72 5.78 11.89 -23.35
CA ALA A 72 6.01 10.54 -22.87
C ALA A 72 4.77 9.64 -22.87
N ALA A 73 3.55 10.13 -23.10
CA ALA A 73 2.34 9.33 -22.90
C ALA A 73 2.24 8.07 -23.80
N ARG A 74 2.83 8.09 -25.00
CA ARG A 74 2.90 6.90 -25.88
C ARG A 74 3.96 5.89 -25.40
N ASP A 75 5.05 6.39 -24.83
CA ASP A 75 6.13 5.57 -24.28
C ASP A 75 5.75 5.01 -22.90
N GLU A 76 5.00 5.77 -22.10
CA GLU A 76 4.43 5.37 -20.81
C GLU A 76 3.45 4.21 -20.98
N LYS A 77 2.50 4.31 -21.92
CA LYS A 77 1.56 3.21 -22.19
C LYS A 77 2.29 1.94 -22.63
N SER A 78 3.29 2.08 -23.50
CA SER A 78 4.10 0.96 -23.97
C SER A 78 4.92 0.34 -22.83
N ALA A 79 5.49 1.17 -21.96
CA ALA A 79 6.22 0.74 -20.76
C ALA A 79 5.30 0.03 -19.76
N ALA A 80 4.09 0.55 -19.52
CA ALA A 80 3.10 -0.07 -18.64
C ALA A 80 2.62 -1.43 -19.18
N VAL A 81 2.41 -1.54 -20.50
CA VAL A 81 2.09 -2.82 -21.14
C VAL A 81 3.25 -3.80 -21.01
N ALA A 82 4.50 -3.35 -21.25
CA ALA A 82 5.69 -4.16 -21.05
C ALA A 82 5.83 -4.63 -19.59
N ASP A 83 5.58 -3.74 -18.63
CA ASP A 83 5.63 -4.03 -17.20
C ASP A 83 4.66 -5.15 -16.82
N VAL A 84 3.38 -5.04 -17.19
CA VAL A 84 2.38 -6.07 -16.90
C VAL A 84 2.75 -7.41 -17.55
N GLN A 85 3.24 -7.39 -18.80
CA GLN A 85 3.69 -8.60 -19.49
C GLN A 85 4.87 -9.25 -18.77
N CYS A 86 5.90 -8.46 -18.41
CA CYS A 86 7.08 -8.93 -17.72
C CYS A 86 6.76 -9.43 -16.30
N LYS A 87 5.84 -8.77 -15.59
CA LYS A 87 5.35 -9.21 -14.27
C LYS A 87 4.64 -10.54 -14.36
N LYS A 88 3.79 -10.73 -15.38
CA LYS A 88 3.08 -12.00 -15.63
C LYS A 88 4.04 -13.12 -15.99
N GLN A 89 4.98 -12.86 -16.91
CA GLN A 89 5.96 -13.85 -17.37
C GLN A 89 6.83 -14.38 -16.23
N ASN A 90 7.24 -13.51 -15.29
CA ASN A 90 8.16 -13.86 -14.21
C ASN A 90 7.44 -14.10 -12.86
N ASN A 91 6.11 -14.16 -12.86
CA ASN A 91 5.28 -14.33 -11.65
C ASN A 91 5.64 -13.36 -10.51
N VAL A 92 5.95 -12.10 -10.86
CA VAL A 92 6.43 -11.10 -9.88
C VAL A 92 5.39 -10.87 -8.79
N ILE A 93 4.14 -10.64 -9.18
CA ILE A 93 3.06 -10.31 -8.24
C ILE A 93 2.72 -11.51 -7.36
N GLY A 94 2.72 -12.73 -7.91
CA GLY A 94 2.44 -13.94 -7.13
C GLY A 94 3.51 -14.18 -6.06
N VAL A 95 4.79 -14.05 -6.41
CA VAL A 95 5.89 -14.22 -5.44
C VAL A 95 5.91 -13.08 -4.42
N TRP A 96 5.85 -11.83 -4.86
CA TRP A 96 5.92 -10.67 -3.96
C TRP A 96 4.73 -10.65 -2.98
N SER A 97 3.49 -10.80 -3.45
CA SER A 97 2.32 -10.79 -2.56
C SER A 97 2.34 -11.94 -1.56
N PHE A 98 2.77 -13.14 -1.97
CA PHE A 98 2.89 -14.28 -1.05
C PHE A 98 3.91 -14.03 0.06
N VAL A 99 5.08 -13.49 -0.30
CA VAL A 99 6.13 -13.17 0.67
C VAL A 99 5.68 -12.06 1.62
N GLU A 100 5.09 -10.98 1.08
CA GLU A 100 4.60 -9.86 1.88
C GLU A 100 3.49 -10.28 2.84
N ALA A 101 2.54 -11.09 2.39
CA ALA A 101 1.51 -11.67 3.26
C ALA A 101 2.12 -12.50 4.40
N GLY A 102 3.22 -13.19 4.16
CA GLY A 102 3.98 -13.90 5.19
C GLY A 102 4.52 -12.97 6.28
N TYR A 103 5.07 -11.81 5.91
CA TYR A 103 5.53 -10.81 6.88
C TYR A 103 4.37 -10.10 7.58
N GLN A 104 3.30 -9.76 6.86
CA GLN A 104 2.08 -9.18 7.43
C GLN A 104 1.45 -10.12 8.48
N ASN A 105 1.33 -11.42 8.20
CA ASN A 105 0.78 -12.39 9.15
C ASN A 105 1.62 -12.53 10.42
N LYS A 106 2.96 -12.43 10.31
CA LYS A 106 3.86 -12.39 11.48
C LYS A 106 3.64 -11.14 12.32
N ALA A 107 3.57 -9.97 11.66
CA ALA A 107 3.28 -8.70 12.33
C ALA A 107 1.92 -8.71 13.04
N ILE A 108 0.87 -9.22 12.37
CA ILE A 108 -0.47 -9.37 12.96
C ILE A 108 -0.43 -10.27 14.19
N SER A 109 0.30 -11.39 14.12
CA SER A 109 0.41 -12.31 15.24
C SER A 109 1.14 -11.69 16.43
N ALA A 110 2.19 -10.89 16.18
CA ALA A 110 2.96 -10.20 17.21
C ALA A 110 2.20 -9.02 17.87
N HIS A 111 1.31 -8.35 17.13
CA HIS A 111 0.60 -7.15 17.57
C HIS A 111 -0.92 -7.34 17.69
N ARG A 112 -1.38 -8.57 17.93
CA ARG A 112 -2.80 -8.92 17.88
C ARG A 112 -3.68 -8.07 18.80
N SER A 113 -3.25 -7.84 20.05
CA SER A 113 -4.00 -7.02 21.01
C SER A 113 -4.13 -5.58 20.53
N ASP A 114 -3.01 -5.00 20.13
CA ASP A 114 -2.93 -3.60 19.74
C ASP A 114 -3.74 -3.35 18.47
N LEU A 115 -3.63 -4.26 17.48
CA LEU A 115 -4.42 -4.22 16.25
C LEU A 115 -5.92 -4.43 16.50
N LYS A 116 -6.30 -5.21 17.51
CA LYS A 116 -7.70 -5.31 17.92
C LYS A 116 -8.20 -3.98 18.48
N THR A 117 -7.40 -3.30 19.31
CA THR A 117 -7.74 -1.96 19.79
C THR A 117 -7.82 -0.94 18.64
N VAL A 118 -6.91 -1.01 17.66
CA VAL A 118 -7.00 -0.20 16.42
C VAL A 118 -8.33 -0.42 15.71
N GLN A 119 -8.77 -1.68 15.59
CA GLN A 119 -10.02 -2.02 14.94
C GLN A 119 -11.24 -1.43 15.68
N GLU A 120 -11.28 -1.57 17.00
CA GLU A 120 -12.35 -1.03 17.86
C GLU A 120 -12.40 0.52 17.81
N ASP A 121 -11.22 1.14 17.79
CA ASP A 121 -11.05 2.57 17.62
C ASP A 121 -11.62 3.05 16.28
N LEU A 122 -11.27 2.39 15.18
CA LEU A 122 -11.77 2.71 13.83
C LEU A 122 -13.29 2.55 13.73
N GLN A 123 -13.86 1.51 14.34
CA GLN A 123 -15.31 1.31 14.39
C GLN A 123 -16.01 2.45 15.16
N SER A 124 -15.44 2.85 16.30
CA SER A 124 -15.96 3.95 17.11
C SER A 124 -15.89 5.29 16.37
N LEU A 125 -14.80 5.53 15.63
CA LEU A 125 -14.63 6.70 14.78
C LEU A 125 -15.73 6.81 13.73
N LEU A 126 -15.99 5.72 13.00
CA LEU A 126 -17.00 5.67 11.96
C LEU A 126 -18.39 5.93 12.54
N ALA A 127 -18.74 5.29 13.64
CA ALA A 127 -20.02 5.51 14.33
C ALA A 127 -20.18 6.96 14.82
N ASN A 128 -19.11 7.59 15.31
CA ASN A 128 -19.13 9.01 15.69
C ASN A 128 -19.34 9.92 14.47
N ALA A 129 -18.66 9.63 13.35
CA ALA A 129 -18.79 10.39 12.11
C ALA A 129 -20.21 10.31 11.53
N GLU A 130 -20.81 9.12 11.50
CA GLU A 130 -22.19 8.93 11.08
C GLU A 130 -23.17 9.73 11.95
N ARG A 131 -23.00 9.71 13.28
CA ARG A 131 -23.81 10.52 14.20
C ARG A 131 -23.67 12.02 13.93
N ALA A 132 -22.45 12.50 13.69
CA ALA A 132 -22.21 13.91 13.40
C ALA A 132 -22.87 14.34 12.08
N LEU A 133 -22.82 13.50 11.04
CA LEU A 133 -23.49 13.75 9.75
C LEU A 133 -25.01 13.79 9.89
N VAL A 134 -25.60 12.90 10.71
CA VAL A 134 -27.04 12.91 10.99
C VAL A 134 -27.43 14.18 11.75
N ALA A 135 -26.68 14.54 12.80
CA ALA A 135 -26.95 15.73 13.59
C ALA A 135 -26.87 17.03 12.75
N GLU A 136 -25.90 17.15 11.84
CA GLU A 136 -25.79 18.30 10.94
C GLU A 136 -27.01 18.40 10.00
N LYS A 137 -27.46 17.27 9.44
CA LYS A 137 -28.65 17.21 8.58
C LYS A 137 -29.94 17.57 9.32
N SER A 138 -30.06 17.20 10.59
CA SER A 138 -31.23 17.54 11.42
C SER A 138 -31.26 19.00 11.88
N THR A 139 -30.15 19.72 11.74
CA THR A 139 -30.03 21.14 12.15
C THR A 139 -30.22 22.11 10.97
N ARG A 140 -30.24 21.60 9.72
CA ARG A 140 -30.61 22.35 8.51
C ARG A 140 -32.07 22.12 8.15
#